data_AF-A0A376K0C2-F1
#
_entry.id   AF-A0A376K0C2-F1
#
_cell.length_a   1.000
_cell.length_b   1.000
_cell.length_c   1.000
_cell.angle_alpha   90.00
_cell.angle_beta   90.00
_cell.angle_gamma   90.00
#
_symmetry.space_group_name_H-M   'P 1'
#
loop_
_entity.id
_entity.type
_entity.pdbx_description
1 polymer ?
#
loop_
_entity_poly.entity_id
_entity_poly.type
_entity_poly.pdbx_seq_one_letter_code
_entity_poly.pdbx_strand_id
1 'polypeptide(L)'
;MRQSGILAAAGMYALKNNVARLQEDHDNAAWMAEQLREAGADVMRQDTNMLFVRVGEENAAALGEYMKARNVLINALADCPPGDASRRLARATG
;
A
#
# COMPACT_ATOMS: atom_id res chain seq x y z
N MET A 1 -29.44 14.36 -6.68
CA MET A 1 -28.45 13.95 -5.65
C MET A 1 -29.09 13.94 -4.26
N ARG A 2 -29.79 12.87 -3.87
CA ARG A 2 -30.43 12.74 -2.53
C ARG A 2 -29.81 11.65 -1.63
N GLN A 3 -28.85 10.87 -2.14
CA GLN A 3 -28.13 9.82 -1.39
C GLN A 3 -26.73 10.24 -0.93
N SER A 4 -26.29 11.46 -1.26
CA SER A 4 -24.99 11.99 -0.83
C SER A 4 -24.90 12.19 0.69
N GLY A 5 -26.03 12.29 1.40
CA GLY A 5 -26.06 12.41 2.86
C GLY A 5 -25.49 11.20 3.60
N ILE A 6 -25.64 9.99 3.04
CA ILE A 6 -25.09 8.77 3.64
C ILE A 6 -23.56 8.73 3.50
N LEU A 7 -23.04 9.12 2.33
CA LEU A 7 -21.59 9.24 2.10
C LEU A 7 -20.97 10.36 2.96
N ALA A 8 -21.68 11.49 3.11
CA ALA A 8 -21.23 12.58 3.97
C ALA A 8 -21.18 12.16 5.45
N ALA A 9 -22.16 11.38 5.93
CA ALA A 9 -22.15 10.85 7.29
C ALA A 9 -20.97 9.89 7.53
N ALA A 10 -20.65 9.02 6.57
CA ALA A 10 -19.46 8.17 6.64
C ALA A 10 -18.15 8.99 6.68
N GLY A 11 -18.06 10.05 5.86
CA GLY A 11 -16.91 10.97 5.89
C GLY A 11 -16.76 11.70 7.22
N MET A 12 -17.85 12.21 7.79
CA MET A 12 -17.85 12.85 9.11
C MET A 12 -17.43 11.87 10.22
N TYR A 13 -17.87 10.62 10.16
CA TYR A 13 -17.46 9.60 11.11
C TYR A 13 -15.96 9.28 11.00
N ALA A 14 -15.44 9.14 9.79
CA ALA A 14 -14.02 8.90 9.54
C ALA A 14 -13.15 10.06 10.07
N LEU A 15 -13.54 11.31 9.84
CA LEU A 15 -12.81 12.47 10.34
C LEU A 15 -12.82 12.59 11.87
N LYS A 16 -13.89 12.14 12.54
CA LYS A 16 -13.99 12.22 14.00
C LYS A 16 -13.24 11.09 14.71
N ASN A 17 -13.24 9.88 14.16
CA ASN A 17 -12.77 8.68 14.87
C ASN A 17 -11.52 8.05 14.26
N ASN A 18 -11.25 8.26 12.97
CA ASN A 18 -10.19 7.54 12.27
C ASN A 18 -8.92 8.37 12.01
N VAL A 19 -8.87 9.63 12.45
CA VAL A 19 -7.69 10.49 12.24
C VAL A 19 -6.54 10.11 13.17
N ALA A 20 -6.82 9.83 14.45
CA ALA A 20 -5.77 9.49 15.43
C ALA A 20 -5.06 8.16 15.10
N ARG A 21 -5.82 7.17 14.61
CA ARG A 21 -5.29 5.85 14.21
C ARG A 21 -4.40 5.87 12.97
N LEU A 22 -4.32 6.98 12.24
CA LEU A 22 -3.34 7.12 11.14
C LEU A 22 -1.91 7.02 11.67
N GLN A 23 -1.66 7.46 12.92
CA GLN A 23 -0.33 7.31 13.52
C GLN A 23 0.02 5.84 13.72
N GLU A 24 -0.93 5.00 14.14
CA GLU A 24 -0.72 3.55 14.28
C GLU A 24 -0.36 2.92 12.92
N ASP A 25 -1.03 3.34 11.86
CA ASP A 25 -0.72 2.91 10.50
C ASP A 25 0.72 3.33 10.10
N HIS A 26 1.19 4.51 10.53
CA HIS A 26 2.57 4.92 10.28
C HIS A 26 3.60 4.10 11.06
N ASP A 27 3.31 3.83 12.32
CA ASP A 27 4.16 3.04 13.19
C ASP A 27 4.25 1.59 12.68
N ASN A 28 3.12 1.04 12.20
CA ASN A 28 3.06 -0.27 11.56
C ASN A 28 3.89 -0.33 10.27
N ALA A 29 3.81 0.70 9.42
CA ALA A 29 4.61 0.77 8.20
C ALA A 29 6.11 0.88 8.50
N ALA A 30 6.49 1.65 9.53
CA ALA A 30 7.88 1.75 9.99
C ALA A 30 8.37 0.41 10.56
N TRP A 31 7.56 -0.26 11.37
CA TRP A 31 7.86 -1.59 11.90
C TRP A 31 8.04 -2.63 10.78
N MET A 32 7.09 -2.68 9.83
CA MET A 32 7.16 -3.59 8.70
C MET A 32 8.39 -3.34 7.81
N ALA A 33 8.75 -2.07 7.59
CA ALA A 33 9.97 -1.72 6.86
C ALA A 33 11.22 -2.27 7.54
N GLU A 34 11.31 -2.17 8.87
CA GLU A 34 12.46 -2.71 9.61
C GLU A 34 12.52 -4.23 9.53
N GLN A 35 11.38 -4.91 9.76
CA GLN A 35 11.32 -6.38 9.64
C GLN A 35 11.70 -6.87 8.24
N LEU A 36 11.32 -6.14 7.19
CA LEU A 36 11.67 -6.48 5.81
C LEU A 36 13.16 -6.26 5.53
N ARG A 37 13.77 -5.22 6.09
CA ARG A 37 15.23 -5.00 6.00
C ARG A 37 16.01 -6.11 6.69
N GLU A 38 15.58 -6.50 7.90
CA GLU A 38 16.19 -7.63 8.62
C GLU A 38 16.06 -8.96 7.87
N ALA A 39 14.93 -9.16 7.17
CA ALA A 39 14.71 -10.31 6.31
C ALA A 39 15.53 -10.28 5.00
N GLY A 40 16.30 -9.21 4.76
CA GLY A 40 17.16 -9.05 3.58
C GLY A 40 16.47 -8.45 2.35
N ALA A 41 15.29 -7.83 2.53
CA ALA A 41 14.61 -7.12 1.45
C ALA A 41 15.12 -5.67 1.32
N ASP A 42 15.25 -5.19 0.09
CA ASP A 42 15.68 -3.82 -0.20
C ASP A 42 14.51 -2.83 -0.08
N VAL A 43 14.34 -2.27 1.12
CA VAL A 43 13.30 -1.25 1.37
C VAL A 43 13.79 0.12 0.89
N MET A 44 13.29 0.53 -0.27
CA MET A 44 13.65 1.77 -0.97
C MET A 44 13.18 3.03 -0.23
N ARG A 45 11.93 3.01 0.24
CA ARG A 45 11.28 4.18 0.84
C ARG A 45 10.14 3.76 1.74
N GLN A 46 9.99 4.43 2.87
CA GLN A 46 8.81 4.38 3.73
C GLN A 46 8.25 5.80 3.81
N ASP A 47 6.98 5.96 3.44
CA ASP A 47 6.24 7.21 3.49
C ASP A 47 4.95 6.98 4.28
N THR A 48 4.90 7.49 5.51
CA THR A 48 3.64 7.62 6.25
C THR A 48 3.03 6.21 6.47
N ASN A 49 2.03 5.74 5.69
CA ASN A 49 1.46 4.38 5.76
C ASN A 49 1.89 3.44 4.60
N MET A 50 2.83 3.84 3.75
CA MET A 50 3.24 3.07 2.58
C MET A 50 4.73 2.78 2.63
N LEU A 51 5.12 1.60 2.15
CA LEU A 51 6.51 1.23 1.98
C LEU A 51 6.72 0.62 0.60
N PHE A 52 7.86 0.92 0.00
CA PHE A 52 8.26 0.44 -1.30
C PHE A 52 9.46 -0.47 -1.14
N VAL A 53 9.31 -1.73 -1.57
CA VAL A 53 10.39 -2.72 -1.60
C VAL A 53 10.81 -2.94 -3.03
N ARG A 54 12.11 -2.88 -3.29
CA ARG A 54 12.68 -3.31 -4.55
C ARG A 54 12.81 -4.83 -4.52
N VAL A 55 12.07 -5.47 -5.40
CA VAL A 55 12.18 -6.90 -5.69
C VAL A 55 12.70 -7.02 -7.11
N GLY A 56 13.66 -7.92 -7.36
CA GLY A 56 14.15 -8.16 -8.72
C GLY A 56 13.00 -8.55 -9.66
N GLU A 57 13.06 -8.10 -10.92
CA GLU A 57 11.97 -8.28 -11.89
C GLU A 57 11.55 -9.74 -12.06
N GLU A 58 12.52 -10.65 -11.99
CA GLU A 58 12.30 -12.10 -12.06
C GLU A 58 11.49 -12.65 -10.88
N ASN A 59 11.62 -12.02 -9.71
CA ASN A 59 10.98 -12.45 -8.47
C ASN A 59 9.66 -11.73 -8.19
N ALA A 60 9.35 -10.63 -8.88
CA ALA A 60 8.16 -9.83 -8.62
C ALA A 60 6.87 -10.64 -8.84
N ALA A 61 6.76 -11.34 -9.97
CA ALA A 61 5.59 -12.18 -10.28
C ALA A 61 5.50 -13.41 -9.35
N ALA A 62 6.63 -14.06 -9.08
CA ALA A 62 6.68 -15.22 -8.19
C ALA A 62 6.31 -14.87 -6.74
N LEU A 63 6.75 -13.71 -6.25
CA LEU A 63 6.41 -13.21 -4.93
C LEU A 63 4.91 -12.88 -4.84
N GLY A 64 4.34 -12.27 -5.89
CA GLY A 64 2.91 -12.00 -5.98
C GLY A 64 2.07 -13.26 -5.81
N GLU A 65 2.38 -14.31 -6.57
CA GLU A 65 1.66 -15.60 -6.48
C GLU A 65 1.90 -16.31 -5.13
N TYR A 66 3.13 -16.28 -4.61
CA TYR A 66 3.46 -16.88 -3.31
C TYR A 66 2.70 -16.24 -2.15
N MET A 67 2.53 -14.92 -2.18
CA MET A 67 1.79 -14.15 -1.16
C MET A 67 0.28 -14.31 -1.34
N LYS A 68 -0.20 -14.32 -2.59
CA LYS A 68 -1.62 -14.57 -2.91
C LYS A 68 -2.08 -15.94 -2.43
N ALA A 69 -1.25 -16.97 -2.57
CA ALA A 69 -1.52 -18.30 -2.02
C ALA A 69 -1.68 -18.32 -0.48
N ARG A 70 -1.13 -17.31 0.21
CA ARG A 70 -1.23 -17.11 1.66
C ARG A 70 -2.30 -16.08 2.05
N ASN A 71 -3.16 -15.67 1.12
CA ASN A 71 -4.15 -14.61 1.29
C ASN A 71 -3.56 -13.23 1.62
N VAL A 72 -2.28 -13.01 1.28
CA VAL A 72 -1.63 -11.71 1.41
C VAL A 72 -1.66 -11.05 0.03
N LEU A 73 -2.45 -9.99 -0.10
CA LEU A 73 -2.59 -9.25 -1.35
C LEU A 73 -1.52 -8.17 -1.42
N ILE A 74 -0.58 -8.35 -2.34
CA ILE A 74 0.42 -7.34 -2.68
C ILE A 74 0.29 -6.95 -4.14
N ASN A 75 0.58 -5.67 -4.43
CA ASN A 75 0.66 -5.23 -5.81
C ASN A 75 2.07 -5.51 -6.35
N ALA A 76 2.24 -6.66 -6.98
CA ALA A 76 3.48 -7.02 -7.67
C ALA A 76 3.58 -6.24 -9.00
N LEU A 77 4.04 -4.99 -8.92
CA LEU A 77 4.33 -4.19 -10.11
C LEU A 77 5.66 -4.67 -10.71
N ALA A 78 5.59 -5.62 -11.63
CA ALA A 78 6.67 -5.85 -12.57
C ALA A 78 6.69 -4.67 -13.54
N ASP A 79 7.78 -3.92 -13.53
CA ASP A 79 8.10 -2.84 -14.46
C ASP A 79 7.37 -1.49 -14.21
N CYS A 80 8.08 -0.57 -13.55
CA CYS A 80 7.80 0.86 -13.63
C CYS A 80 9.03 1.53 -14.26
N PRO A 81 8.99 1.93 -15.55
CA PRO A 81 10.01 2.83 -16.06
C PRO A 81 10.04 4.11 -15.22
N PRO A 82 11.21 4.75 -15.04
CA PRO A 82 11.37 5.94 -14.20
C PRO A 82 10.62 7.13 -14.81
N GLY A 83 9.30 7.22 -14.59
CA GLY A 83 8.48 8.31 -15.11
C GLY A 83 6.96 8.11 -15.09
N ASP A 84 6.41 6.90 -14.91
CA ASP A 84 4.97 6.63 -15.17
C ASP A 84 4.16 6.13 -13.95
N ALA A 85 4.70 6.23 -12.73
CA ALA A 85 4.04 5.75 -11.50
C ALA A 85 2.67 6.42 -11.24
N SER A 86 2.48 7.66 -11.67
CA SER A 86 1.25 8.43 -11.48
C SER A 86 0.08 7.98 -12.37
N ARG A 87 0.34 7.26 -13.46
CA ARG A 87 -0.69 6.93 -14.48
C ARG A 87 -1.34 5.57 -14.29
N ARG A 88 -0.70 4.65 -13.56
CA ARG A 88 -1.19 3.27 -13.35
C ARG A 88 -2.01 3.08 -12.08
N LEU A 89 -1.80 3.88 -11.03
CA LEU A 89 -2.70 3.91 -9.86
C LEU A 89 -4.15 4.29 -10.24
N ALA A 90 -4.34 5.07 -11.31
CA ALA A 90 -5.66 5.43 -11.82
C ALA A 90 -6.41 4.28 -12.52
N ARG A 91 -5.74 3.18 -12.91
CA ARG A 91 -6.36 2.05 -13.59
C ARG A 91 -6.75 0.89 -12.67
N ALA A 92 -6.33 0.91 -11.40
CA ALA A 92 -6.66 -0.13 -10.42
C ALA A 92 -8.00 0.13 -9.69
N THR A 93 -8.64 1.27 -9.94
CA THR A 93 -9.98 1.63 -9.43
C THR A 93 -10.94 1.90 -10.59
N GLY A 94 -11.12 0.89 -11.44
CA GLY A 94 -12.16 0.83 -12.48
C GLY A 94 -12.90 -0.48 -12.42
#